data_AF-A0A926EVE9-F1
#
_entry.id   AF-A0A926EVE9-F1
#
_cell.length_a   1.000
_cell.length_b   1.000
_cell.length_c   1.000
_cell.angle_alpha   90.00
_cell.angle_beta   90.00
_cell.angle_gamma   90.00
#
_symmetry.space_group_name_H-M   'P 1'
#
loop_
_entity.id
_entity.type
_entity.pdbx_description
1 polymer ?
#
loop_
_entity_poly.entity_id
_entity_poly.type
_entity_poly.pdbx_seq_one_letter_code
_entity_poly.pdbx_strand_id
1 'polypeptide(L)' 'MYCKVCGDENEGYRIFGIYMCKRCFNKLETVSIDDEDYDEYKNLIRILLSYYISKELNPVN' A
#
# COMPACT_ATOMS: atom_id res chain seq x y z
N MET A 1 -7.19 10.31 -9.26
CA MET A 1 -6.75 10.31 -7.84
C MET A 1 -5.28 9.92 -7.79
N TYR A 2 -4.51 10.59 -6.94
CA TYR A 2 -3.08 10.33 -6.80
C TYR A 2 -2.80 9.05 -6.02
N CYS A 3 -2.05 8.12 -6.62
CA CYS A 3 -1.53 6.94 -5.95
C CYS A 3 -0.58 7.35 -4.82
N LYS A 4 -0.84 6.90 -3.60
CA LYS A 4 0.04 7.18 -2.44
C LYS A 4 1.34 6.38 -2.45
N VAL A 5 1.51 5.44 -3.38
CA VAL A 5 2.73 4.65 -3.55
C VAL A 5 3.65 5.27 -4.61
N CYS A 6 3.18 5.43 -5.85
CA CYS A 6 4.02 5.92 -6.95
C CYS A 6 3.82 7.40 -7.30
N GLY A 7 2.90 8.12 -6.66
CA GLY A 7 2.64 9.53 -6.94
C GLY A 7 1.90 9.82 -8.25
N ASP A 8 1.70 8.82 -9.12
CA ASP A 8 1.00 9.02 -10.39
C ASP A 8 -0.53 9.11 -10.22
N GLU A 9 -1.16 9.82 -11.14
CA GLU A 9 -2.63 9.84 -11.26
C GLU A 9 -3.11 8.70 -12.17
N ASN A 10 -3.77 7.71 -11.56
CA ASN A 10 -4.26 6.51 -12.25
C ASN A 10 -5.50 5.97 -11.53
N GLU A 11 -6.27 5.12 -12.20
CA GLU A 11 -7.31 4.32 -11.55
C GLU A 11 -6.74 3.31 -10.55
N GLY A 12 -7.53 2.97 -9.55
CA GLY A 12 -7.04 2.26 -8.37
C GLY A 12 -8.12 1.95 -7.36
N TYR A 13 -7.64 1.46 -6.22
CA TYR A 13 -8.44 0.97 -5.11
C TYR A 13 -8.12 1.75 -3.84
N ARG A 14 -9.06 1.78 -2.90
CA ARG A 14 -8.81 2.24 -1.53
C ARG A 14 -8.52 1.02 -0.67
N ILE A 15 -7.27 0.85 -0.25
CA ILE A 15 -6.79 -0.30 0.54
C ILE A 15 -5.97 0.25 1.72
N PHE A 16 -6.14 -0.34 2.90
CA PHE A 16 -5.46 0.11 4.14
C PHE A 16 -5.64 1.61 4.43
N GLY A 17 -6.79 2.18 4.05
CA GLY A 17 -7.10 3.60 4.24
C GLY A 17 -6.35 4.57 3.30
N ILE A 18 -5.57 4.08 2.33
CA ILE A 18 -4.92 4.90 1.30
C ILE A 18 -5.46 4.58 -0.10
N TYR A 19 -5.26 5.50 -1.05
CA TYR A 19 -5.53 5.24 -2.46
C TYR A 19 -4.27 4.69 -3.15
N MET A 20 -4.40 3.54 -3.81
CA MET A 20 -3.32 2.85 -4.52
C MET A 20 -3.77 2.51 -5.94
N CYS A 21 -2.96 2.82 -6.96
CA CYS A 21 -3.30 2.50 -8.34
C CYS A 21 -3.18 1.00 -8.64
N LYS A 22 -3.89 0.54 -9.68
CA LYS A 22 -3.91 -0.87 -10.11
C LYS A 22 -2.50 -1.43 -10.37
N ARG A 23 -1.60 -0.62 -10.97
CA ARG A 23 -0.22 -1.03 -11.25
C ARG A 23 0.57 -1.34 -9.97
N CYS A 24 0.51 -0.46 -8.98
CA CYS A 24 1.19 -0.67 -7.69
C CYS A 24 0.61 -1.87 -6.95
N PHE A 25 -0.72 -2.01 -6.97
CA PHE A 25 -1.39 -3.15 -6.36
C PHE A 25 -0.97 -4.47 -7.00
N ASN A 26 -0.97 -4.56 -8.34
CA ASN A 26 -0.58 -5.78 -9.04
C ASN A 26 0.88 -6.15 -8.73
N LYS A 27 1.80 -5.19 -8.70
CA LYS A 27 3.19 -5.46 -8.31
C LYS A 27 3.29 -6.04 -6.90
N LEU A 28 2.56 -5.46 -5.94
CA LEU A 28 2.49 -5.96 -4.57
C LEU A 28 1.92 -7.37 -4.48
N GLU A 29 0.90 -7.68 -5.27
CA GLU A 29 0.23 -8.99 -5.28
C GLU A 29 1.11 -10.08 -5.91
N THR A 30 1.94 -9.73 -6.89
CA THR A 30 2.68 -10.71 -7.71
C THR A 30 4.18 -10.75 -7.45
N VAL A 31 4.73 -9.91 -6.58
CA VAL A 31 6.17 -9.87 -6.31
C VAL A 31 6.65 -11.22 -5.75
N SER A 32 7.72 -11.77 -6.34
CA SER A 32 8.36 -13.00 -5.88
C SER A 32 9.19 -12.72 -4.63
N ILE A 33 9.34 -13.71 -3.74
CA ILE A 33 10.24 -13.62 -2.59
C ILE A 33 11.72 -13.47 -2.99
N ASP A 34 12.05 -13.89 -4.21
CA ASP A 34 13.40 -13.83 -4.79
C ASP A 34 13.63 -12.54 -5.60
N ASP A 35 12.63 -11.65 -5.69
CA ASP A 35 12.73 -10.37 -6.38
C ASP A 35 13.61 -9.39 -5.58
N GLU A 36 14.45 -8.62 -6.26
CA GLU A 36 15.34 -7.64 -5.61
C GLU A 36 14.56 -6.56 -4.84
N ASP A 37 13.34 -6.26 -5.29
CA ASP A 37 12.46 -5.27 -4.67
C ASP A 37 11.59 -5.88 -3.55
N TYR A 38 11.66 -7.19 -3.29
CA TYR A 38 10.75 -7.86 -2.34
C TYR A 38 10.77 -7.24 -0.94
N ASP A 39 11.96 -6.89 -0.44
CA ASP A 39 12.12 -6.24 0.86
C ASP A 39 11.51 -4.82 0.89
N GLU A 40 11.52 -4.09 -0.23
CA GLU A 40 10.84 -2.80 -0.35
C GLU A 40 9.33 -2.98 -0.21
N TYR A 41 8.73 -3.91 -0.96
CA TYR A 41 7.30 -4.18 -0.90
C TYR A 41 6.86 -4.71 0.47
N LYS A 42 7.65 -5.58 1.09
CA LYS A 42 7.43 -6.05 2.46
C LYS A 42 7.41 -4.89 3.46
N ASN A 43 8.34 -3.95 3.35
CA ASN A 43 8.38 -2.77 4.22
C ASN A 43 7.20 -1.83 3.95
N LEU A 44 6.80 -1.64 2.70
CA LEU A 44 5.60 -0.89 2.34
C LEU A 44 4.35 -1.48 3.03
N ILE A 45 4.11 -2.79 2.94
CA ILE A 45 2.97 -3.44 3.61
C ILE A 45 3.01 -3.23 5.13
N ARG A 46 4.18 -3.36 5.76
CA ARG A 46 4.33 -3.11 7.21
C ARG A 46 3.91 -1.68 7.58
N ILE A 47 4.33 -0.69 6.80
CA ILE A 47 3.96 0.72 7.01
C ILE A 47 2.46 0.91 6.82
N LEU A 48 1.88 0.37 5.74
CA LEU A 48 0.44 0.48 5.45
C LEU A 48 -0.42 -0.13 6.55
N LEU A 49 -0.06 -1.33 7.04
CA LEU A 49 -0.74 -1.97 8.16
C LEU A 49 -0.60 -1.17 9.45
N SER A 50 0.58 -0.61 9.72
CA SER A 50 0.81 0.22 10.90
C SER A 50 -0.10 1.46 10.91
N TYR A 51 -0.25 2.12 9.77
CA TYR A 51 -1.18 3.26 9.62
C TYR A 51 -2.63 2.86 9.73
N TYR A 52 -3.02 1.74 9.10
CA TYR A 52 -4.39 1.25 9.15
C TYR A 52 -4.78 0.90 10.59
N ILE A 53 -3.97 0.06 11.26
CA ILE A 53 -4.20 -0.34 12.65
C ILE A 53 -4.16 0.87 13.59
N SER A 54 -3.21 1.80 13.43
CA SER A 54 -3.14 2.99 14.29
C SER A 54 -4.33 3.92 14.13
N LYS A 55 -4.95 3.98 12.93
CA LYS A 55 -6.19 4.74 12.73
C LYS A 55 -7.38 4.04 13.38
N GLU A 56 -7.48 2.72 13.28
CA GLU A 56 -8.53 1.94 13.93
C GLU A 56 -8.39 1.93 15.47
N LEU A 57 -7.15 1.96 15.98
CA LEU A 57 -6.84 2.04 17.41
C LEU A 57 -6.90 3.47 17.98
N ASN A 58 -7.13 4.48 17.14
CA ASN A 58 -7.58 5.80 17.59
C ASN A 58 -9.11 5.87 17.41
N PRO A 59 -9.92 5.28 18.32
CA PRO A 59 -11.32 5.60 18.36
C PRO A 59 -11.39 7.05 18.84
N VAL A 60 -11.47 8.01 17.92
CA VAL A 60 -12.06 9.30 18.27
C VAL A 60 -13.57 9.08 18.23
N ASN A 61 -14.05 8.41 19.28
CA ASN A 61 -15.30 8.59 20.02
C ASN A 61 -15.49 7.42 20.99
#